data_AF-A0A372G2G6-F1
#
_entry.id   AF-A0A372G2G6-F1
#
_cell.length_a   1.000
_cell.length_b   1.000
_cell.length_c   1.000
_cell.angle_alpha   90.00
_cell.angle_beta   90.00
_cell.angle_gamma   90.00
#
_symmetry.space_group_name_H-M   'P 1'
#
loop_
_entity.id
_entity.type
_entity.pdbx_description
1 polymer ?
#
loop_
_entity_poly.entity_id
_entity_poly.type
_entity_poly.pdbx_seq_one_letter_code
_entity_poly.pdbx_strand_id
1 'polypeptide(L)'
;MMGVSRGGGELDGFRVGFVPDGMGGEVSDFASEWEDVAFASRFWERQTPDGHQVDLRVHVLRGERLVDREALREFLAAYQERDPTQWQLAEFPHDDGPGLAGEAEAFWLVEPGVAGWVLTSPEFGATTVPIAQAVRPVTEVR
;
A
#
# COMPACT_ATOMS: atom_id res chain seq x y z
N MET A 1 -0.39 23.77 -13.52
CA MET A 1 -0.34 24.03 -12.06
C MET A 1 0.03 22.71 -11.43
N MET A 2 1.30 22.50 -11.08
CA MET A 2 1.71 21.28 -10.38
C MET A 2 1.26 21.46 -8.94
N GLY A 3 0.24 20.72 -8.52
CA GLY A 3 -0.25 20.80 -7.16
C GLY A 3 0.82 20.31 -6.18
N VAL A 4 0.81 20.89 -4.99
CA VAL A 4 1.84 20.66 -3.98
C VAL A 4 1.48 19.35 -3.29
N SER A 5 2.05 18.25 -3.77
CA SER A 5 1.88 16.94 -3.13
C SER A 5 2.27 16.99 -1.66
N ARG A 6 1.40 16.47 -0.78
CA ARG A 6 1.69 16.38 0.65
C ARG A 6 2.33 15.04 1.00
N GLY A 7 3.21 15.04 2.01
CA GLY A 7 3.66 13.79 2.63
C GLY A 7 2.55 13.13 3.45
N GLY A 8 2.54 11.80 3.49
CA GLY A 8 1.59 11.00 4.25
C GLY A 8 2.03 10.65 5.67
N GLY A 9 3.20 11.12 6.12
CA GLY A 9 3.74 10.87 7.46
C GLY A 9 4.42 9.50 7.58
N GLU A 10 4.65 9.07 8.82
CA GLU A 10 5.26 7.77 9.13
C GLU A 10 4.19 6.75 9.56
N LEU A 11 4.38 5.49 9.17
CA LEU A 11 3.52 4.34 9.45
C LEU A 11 4.44 3.12 9.67
N ASP A 12 4.49 2.61 10.90
CA ASP A 12 5.20 1.37 11.25
C ASP A 12 6.66 1.26 10.74
N GLY A 13 7.42 2.35 10.87
CA GLY A 13 8.80 2.43 10.42
C GLY A 13 8.97 2.74 8.93
N PHE A 14 7.89 3.06 8.22
CA PHE A 14 7.91 3.52 6.82
C PHE A 14 7.42 4.96 6.72
N ARG A 15 8.06 5.76 5.88
CA ARG A 15 7.60 7.08 5.47
C ARG A 15 6.73 6.94 4.22
N VAL A 16 5.52 7.48 4.25
CA VAL A 16 4.68 7.72 3.07
C VAL A 16 5.08 9.07 2.48
N GLY A 17 5.94 9.06 1.47
CA GLY A 17 6.54 10.28 0.92
C GLY A 17 5.62 11.12 0.02
N PHE A 18 4.55 10.52 -0.49
CA PHE A 18 3.68 11.13 -1.51
C PHE A 18 2.22 10.72 -1.30
N VAL A 19 1.34 11.72 -1.22
CA VAL A 19 -0.11 11.58 -1.33
C VAL A 19 -0.59 12.52 -2.45
N PRO A 20 -1.20 11.99 -3.53
CA PRO A 20 -1.74 12.80 -4.62
C PRO A 20 -2.72 13.87 -4.17
N ASP A 21 -2.75 14.97 -4.91
CA ASP A 21 -3.80 15.97 -4.79
C ASP A 21 -5.17 15.38 -5.16
N GLY A 22 -6.22 15.87 -4.52
CA GLY A 22 -7.60 15.43 -4.75
C GLY A 22 -8.02 14.23 -3.90
N MET A 23 -7.09 13.50 -3.29
CA MET A 23 -7.42 12.51 -2.27
C MET A 23 -7.99 13.16 -1.02
N GLY A 24 -8.88 12.43 -0.36
CA GLY A 24 -9.52 12.84 0.88
C GLY A 24 -8.59 13.34 1.99
N GLY A 25 -9.09 14.32 2.74
CA GLY A 25 -8.34 15.00 3.80
C GLY A 25 -8.35 14.27 5.14
N GLU A 26 -9.32 13.39 5.37
CA GLU A 26 -9.49 12.64 6.62
C GLU A 26 -8.50 11.48 6.64
N VAL A 27 -7.79 11.30 7.75
CA VAL A 27 -6.73 10.29 7.88
C VAL A 27 -6.96 9.47 9.13
N SER A 28 -6.96 8.14 8.98
CA SER A 28 -7.25 7.19 10.05
C SER A 28 -6.22 6.05 10.04
N ASP A 29 -5.71 5.69 11.22
CA ASP A 29 -4.76 4.58 11.39
C ASP A 29 -5.43 3.39 12.07
N PHE A 30 -5.11 2.18 11.60
CA PHE A 30 -5.64 0.93 12.12
C PHE A 30 -4.55 -0.13 12.24
N ALA A 31 -4.68 -0.97 13.26
CA ALA A 31 -3.88 -2.18 13.41
C ALA A 31 -4.81 -3.39 13.42
N SER A 32 -4.46 -4.43 12.66
CA SER A 32 -5.20 -5.70 12.61
C SER A 32 -4.23 -6.86 12.37
N GLU A 33 -4.74 -8.08 12.51
CA GLU A 33 -3.97 -9.30 12.23
C GLU A 33 -4.87 -10.28 11.50
N TRP A 34 -4.31 -10.96 10.49
CA TRP A 34 -4.99 -12.04 9.78
C TRP A 34 -3.97 -13.10 9.38
N GLU A 35 -4.26 -14.37 9.69
CA GLU A 35 -3.35 -15.50 9.50
C GLU A 35 -1.90 -15.15 9.89
N ASP A 36 -1.68 -14.84 11.18
CA ASP A 36 -0.41 -14.42 11.81
C ASP A 36 0.42 -13.35 11.05
N VAL A 37 -0.22 -12.56 10.19
CA VAL A 37 0.37 -11.38 9.58
C VAL A 37 -0.29 -10.14 10.18
N ALA A 38 0.54 -9.31 10.82
CA ALA A 38 0.13 -8.04 11.35
C ALA A 38 0.06 -6.99 10.23
N PHE A 39 -0.98 -6.15 10.29
CA PHE A 39 -1.23 -5.04 9.39
C PHE A 39 -1.16 -3.75 10.19
N ALA A 40 -0.24 -2.86 9.84
CA ALA A 40 -0.32 -1.45 10.21
C ALA A 40 -0.83 -0.67 9.00
N SER A 41 -1.96 -0.01 9.15
CA SER A 41 -2.71 0.56 8.03
C SER A 41 -2.99 2.05 8.24
N ARG A 42 -2.88 2.85 7.18
CA ARG A 42 -3.33 4.24 7.15
C ARG A 42 -4.24 4.49 5.96
N PHE A 43 -5.40 5.08 6.22
CA PHE A 43 -6.44 5.32 5.25
C PHE A 43 -6.59 6.83 5.03
N TRP A 44 -6.81 7.23 3.78
CA TRP A 44 -7.21 8.59 3.41
C TRP A 44 -8.62 8.56 2.85
N GLU A 45 -9.48 9.36 3.45
CA GLU A 45 -10.92 9.31 3.24
C GLU A 45 -11.47 10.70 2.93
N ARG A 46 -12.52 10.71 2.11
CA ARG A 46 -13.33 11.90 1.85
C ARG A 46 -14.78 11.62 2.13
N GLN A 47 -15.47 12.65 2.59
CA GLN A 47 -16.91 12.62 2.69
C GLN A 47 -17.53 12.79 1.30
N THR A 48 -18.50 11.94 0.98
CA THR A 48 -19.33 11.99 -0.22
C THR A 48 -20.80 12.17 0.18
N PRO A 49 -21.71 12.54 -0.75
CA PRO A 49 -23.13 12.59 -0.45
C PRO A 49 -23.71 11.28 0.11
N ASP A 50 -23.08 10.14 -0.22
CA ASP A 50 -23.54 8.80 0.13
C ASP A 50 -22.79 8.19 1.33
N GLY A 51 -21.84 8.91 1.95
CA GLY A 51 -21.08 8.45 3.11
C GLY A 51 -19.62 8.85 3.08
N HIS A 52 -18.72 7.91 3.37
CA HIS A 52 -17.27 8.10 3.26
C HIS A 52 -16.73 7.20 2.14
N GLN A 53 -15.81 7.73 1.36
CA GLN A 53 -15.06 6.98 0.35
C GLN A 53 -13.58 6.95 0.75
N VAL A 54 -12.99 5.76 0.75
CA VAL A 54 -11.55 5.57 0.94
C VAL A 54 -10.85 5.74 -0.40
N ASP A 55 -10.00 6.77 -0.51
CA ASP A 55 -9.27 7.07 -1.74
C ASP A 55 -7.91 6.39 -1.78
N LEU A 56 -7.27 6.20 -0.63
CA LEU A 56 -5.97 5.55 -0.50
C LEU A 56 -5.90 4.73 0.79
N ARG A 57 -5.31 3.56 0.68
CA ARG A 57 -4.89 2.70 1.78
C ARG A 57 -3.41 2.38 1.61
N VAL A 58 -2.65 2.57 2.67
CA VAL A 58 -1.26 2.11 2.76
C VAL A 58 -1.18 1.14 3.91
N HIS A 59 -0.59 -0.02 3.66
CA HIS A 59 -0.37 -1.08 4.62
C HIS A 59 1.11 -1.43 4.71
N VAL A 60 1.59 -1.61 5.93
CA VAL A 60 2.84 -2.30 6.24
C VAL A 60 2.46 -3.64 6.85
N LEU A 61 2.95 -4.72 6.24
CA LEU A 61 2.66 -6.08 6.64
C LEU A 61 3.88 -6.69 7.31
N ARG A 62 3.68 -7.40 8.41
CA ARG A 62 4.74 -8.13 9.10
C ARG A 62 4.28 -9.54 9.47
N GLY A 63 5.04 -10.56 9.06
CA GLY A 63 4.78 -11.94 9.44
C GLY A 63 5.71 -12.92 8.75
N GLU A 64 6.16 -13.96 9.47
CA GLU A 64 7.20 -14.89 9.03
C GLU A 64 6.87 -15.65 7.74
N ARG A 65 5.57 -15.78 7.40
CA ARG A 65 5.12 -16.42 6.14
C ARG A 65 5.39 -15.60 4.88
N LEU A 66 5.67 -14.30 4.99
CA LEU A 66 5.96 -13.42 3.85
C LEU A 66 7.42 -13.58 3.39
N VAL A 67 7.80 -14.78 2.97
CA VAL A 67 9.20 -15.16 2.73
C VAL A 67 9.75 -14.65 1.40
N ASP A 68 8.87 -14.52 0.41
CA ASP A 68 9.19 -14.05 -0.93
C ASP A 68 7.98 -13.38 -1.58
N ARG A 69 8.17 -12.89 -2.81
CA ARG A 69 7.14 -12.18 -3.58
C ARG A 69 5.95 -13.07 -3.97
N GLU A 70 6.18 -14.37 -4.16
CA GLU A 70 5.12 -15.32 -4.50
C GLU A 70 4.25 -15.59 -3.28
N ALA A 71 4.87 -15.86 -2.12
CA ALA A 71 4.16 -16.01 -0.85
C ALA A 71 3.34 -14.76 -0.48
N LEU A 72 3.88 -13.56 -0.72
CA LEU A 72 3.12 -12.31 -0.54
C LEU A 72 1.91 -12.22 -1.48
N ARG A 73 2.08 -12.58 -2.76
CA ARG A 73 0.97 -12.58 -3.72
C ARG A 73 -0.11 -13.60 -3.32
N GLU A 74 0.27 -14.81 -2.93
CA GLU A 74 -0.67 -15.83 -2.48
C GLU A 74 -1.44 -15.39 -1.22
N PHE A 75 -0.72 -14.83 -0.24
CA PHE A 75 -1.31 -14.27 0.97
C PHE A 75 -2.33 -13.17 0.65
N LEU A 76 -1.97 -12.20 -0.19
CA LEU A 76 -2.88 -11.10 -0.56
C LEU A 76 -4.05 -11.59 -1.40
N ALA A 77 -3.86 -12.61 -2.25
CA ALA A 77 -4.95 -13.20 -3.02
C ALA A 77 -5.97 -13.85 -2.07
N ALA A 78 -5.51 -14.60 -1.06
CA ALA A 78 -6.36 -15.19 -0.04
C ALA A 78 -7.08 -14.12 0.79
N TYR A 79 -6.35 -13.10 1.27
CA TYR A 79 -6.91 -12.00 2.05
C TYR A 79 -7.98 -11.20 1.28
N GLN A 80 -7.78 -10.97 -0.02
CA GLN A 80 -8.74 -10.28 -0.88
C GLN A 80 -9.84 -11.19 -1.43
N GLU A 81 -9.88 -12.47 -1.04
CA GLU A 81 -10.78 -13.49 -1.61
C GLU A 81 -10.73 -13.53 -3.15
N ARG A 82 -9.54 -13.30 -3.71
CA ARG A 82 -9.32 -13.13 -5.15
C ARG A 82 -8.74 -14.38 -5.78
N ASP A 83 -9.24 -14.74 -6.97
CA ASP A 83 -8.64 -15.79 -7.78
C ASP A 83 -7.27 -15.32 -8.33
N PRO A 84 -6.15 -15.96 -7.94
CA PRO A 84 -4.82 -15.56 -8.38
C PRO A 84 -4.60 -15.71 -9.89
N THR A 85 -5.39 -16.54 -10.58
CA THR A 85 -5.31 -16.76 -12.03
C THR A 85 -5.91 -15.61 -12.84
N GLN A 86 -6.86 -14.87 -12.25
CA GLN A 86 -7.49 -13.70 -12.86
C GLN A 86 -6.78 -12.40 -12.45
N TRP A 87 -5.81 -12.48 -11.54
CA TRP A 87 -5.10 -11.34 -11.02
C TRP A 87 -3.96 -10.92 -11.95
N GLN A 88 -4.29 -10.05 -12.90
CA GLN A 88 -3.35 -9.49 -13.86
C GLN A 88 -2.45 -8.45 -13.17
N LEU A 89 -1.19 -8.82 -12.98
CA LEU A 89 -0.18 -8.00 -12.33
C LEU A 89 1.01 -7.80 -13.26
N ALA A 90 1.49 -6.57 -13.33
CA ALA A 90 2.73 -6.22 -14.01
C ALA A 90 3.82 -5.93 -12.96
N GLU A 91 5.06 -6.25 -13.31
CA GLU A 91 6.19 -5.88 -12.46
C GLU A 91 6.45 -4.36 -12.51
N PHE A 92 6.83 -3.79 -11.37
CA PHE A 92 7.33 -2.42 -11.30
C PHE A 92 8.59 -2.35 -10.42
N PRO A 93 9.50 -1.39 -10.68
CA PRO A 93 10.69 -1.22 -9.85
C PRO A 93 10.36 -0.51 -8.54
N HIS A 94 10.86 -1.03 -7.42
CA HIS A 94 10.89 -0.38 -6.11
C HIS A 94 12.33 -0.45 -5.54
N ASP A 95 12.74 0.49 -4.69
CA ASP A 95 14.12 0.53 -4.18
C ASP A 95 14.44 -0.68 -3.30
N ASP A 96 13.42 -1.25 -2.64
CA ASP A 96 13.57 -2.44 -1.82
C ASP A 96 13.55 -3.76 -2.64
N GLY A 97 13.24 -3.69 -3.94
CA GLY A 97 13.13 -4.85 -4.82
C GLY A 97 12.00 -4.73 -5.85
N PRO A 98 11.85 -5.68 -6.79
CA PRO A 98 10.76 -5.63 -7.77
C PRO A 98 9.40 -5.89 -7.10
N GLY A 99 8.44 -5.00 -7.32
CA GLY A 99 7.05 -5.15 -6.88
C GLY A 99 6.12 -5.64 -7.97
N LEU A 100 4.85 -5.87 -7.61
CA LEU A 100 3.75 -6.21 -8.51
C LEU A 100 2.64 -5.17 -8.39
N ALA A 101 2.06 -4.76 -9.52
CA ALA A 101 0.99 -3.77 -9.57
C ALA A 101 -0.13 -4.18 -10.53
N GLY A 102 -1.36 -3.91 -10.12
CA GLY A 102 -2.56 -3.92 -10.95
C GLY A 102 -3.04 -2.49 -11.23
N GLU A 103 -4.32 -2.34 -11.61
CA GLU A 103 -4.87 -1.02 -11.96
C GLU A 103 -4.98 -0.05 -10.77
N ALA A 104 -5.29 -0.56 -9.58
CA ALA A 104 -5.55 0.25 -8.38
C ALA A 104 -4.90 -0.34 -7.11
N GLU A 105 -3.90 -1.21 -7.29
CA GLU A 105 -3.14 -1.80 -6.20
C GLU A 105 -1.69 -2.06 -6.60
N ALA A 106 -0.79 -1.95 -5.63
CA ALA A 106 0.62 -2.30 -5.79
C ALA A 106 1.19 -2.84 -4.47
N PHE A 107 2.02 -3.87 -4.55
CA PHE A 107 2.66 -4.47 -3.39
C PHE A 107 4.06 -4.95 -3.71
N TRP A 108 4.92 -4.98 -2.70
CA TRP A 108 6.30 -5.42 -2.81
C TRP A 108 6.77 -6.00 -1.49
N LEU A 109 7.78 -6.88 -1.58
CA LEU A 109 8.49 -7.36 -0.40
C LEU A 109 9.66 -6.42 -0.12
N VAL A 110 9.81 -6.00 1.12
CA VAL A 110 10.92 -5.14 1.57
C VAL A 110 12.11 -6.02 1.96
N GLU A 111 11.82 -7.03 2.77
CA GLU A 111 12.70 -8.12 3.17
C GLU A 111 11.82 -9.31 3.59
N PRO A 112 12.36 -10.54 3.72
CA PRO A 112 11.58 -11.66 4.23
C PRO A 112 10.90 -11.31 5.56
N GLY A 113 9.58 -11.42 5.59
CA GLY A 113 8.75 -11.10 6.73
C GLY A 113 8.18 -9.68 6.76
N VAL A 114 8.55 -8.79 5.84
CA VAL A 114 8.07 -7.40 5.78
C VAL A 114 7.68 -6.99 4.36
N ALA A 115 6.46 -6.49 4.19
CA ALA A 115 5.94 -6.06 2.89
C ALA A 115 5.20 -4.72 2.94
N GLY A 116 5.21 -4.00 1.83
CA GLY A 116 4.37 -2.83 1.60
C GLY A 116 3.22 -3.17 0.66
N TRP A 117 2.04 -2.60 0.93
CA TRP A 117 0.86 -2.76 0.07
C TRP A 117 0.05 -1.48 0.02
N VAL A 118 -0.24 -1.02 -1.19
CA VAL A 118 -0.99 0.20 -1.49
C VAL A 118 -2.23 -0.17 -2.29
N LEU A 119 -3.37 0.39 -1.91
CA LEU A 119 -4.59 0.38 -2.72
C LEU A 119 -5.11 1.80 -2.90
N THR A 120 -5.59 2.11 -4.09
CA THR A 120 -6.30 3.35 -4.38
C THR A 120 -7.74 3.07 -4.79
N SER A 121 -8.60 4.08 -4.72
CA SER A 121 -9.85 4.03 -5.47
C SER A 121 -9.55 4.06 -7.00
N PRO A 122 -10.46 3.57 -7.86
CA PRO A 122 -10.21 3.47 -9.30
C PRO A 122 -9.85 4.80 -9.98
N GLU A 123 -10.42 5.91 -9.50
CA GLU A 123 -10.13 7.26 -9.98
C GLU A 123 -8.65 7.69 -9.79
N PHE A 124 -7.96 7.10 -8.81
CA PHE A 124 -6.55 7.35 -8.52
C PHE A 124 -5.63 6.22 -9.01
N GLY A 125 -6.15 5.23 -9.75
CA GLY A 125 -5.39 4.03 -10.15
C GLY A 125 -4.03 4.33 -10.83
N ALA A 126 -3.99 5.36 -11.69
CA ALA A 126 -2.77 5.81 -12.35
C ALA A 126 -1.66 6.32 -11.40
N THR A 127 -2.02 6.64 -10.15
CA THR A 127 -1.08 7.11 -9.12
C THR A 127 -0.58 6.02 -8.18
N THR A 128 -1.13 4.79 -8.28
CA THR A 128 -0.81 3.68 -7.37
C THR A 128 0.68 3.36 -7.32
N VAL A 129 1.33 3.16 -8.48
CA VAL A 129 2.76 2.85 -8.55
C VAL A 129 3.61 4.02 -8.04
N PRO A 130 3.38 5.29 -8.44
CA PRO A 130 4.06 6.43 -7.84
C PRO A 130 3.94 6.52 -6.32
N ILE A 131 2.78 6.20 -5.73
CA ILE A 131 2.59 6.15 -4.28
C ILE A 131 3.42 5.03 -3.66
N ALA A 132 3.31 3.82 -4.20
CA ALA A 132 4.09 2.67 -3.73
C ALA A 132 5.59 3.01 -3.70
N GLN A 133 6.13 3.54 -4.79
CA GLN A 133 7.52 3.99 -4.88
C GLN A 133 7.91 5.07 -3.87
N ALA A 134 6.96 5.84 -3.35
CA ALA A 134 7.23 6.86 -2.33
C ALA A 134 7.13 6.33 -0.89
N VAL A 135 6.69 5.08 -0.70
CA VAL A 135 6.67 4.43 0.61
C VAL A 135 8.04 3.79 0.85
N ARG A 136 8.80 4.31 1.81
CA ARG A 136 10.19 3.90 2.05
C ARG A 136 10.44 3.61 3.53
N PRO A 137 11.28 2.62 3.89
CA PRO A 137 11.73 2.47 5.26
C PRO A 137 12.34 3.76 5.78
N VAL A 138 12.03 4.13 7.03
CA VAL A 138 12.72 5.22 7.73
C VAL A 138 14.08 4.67 8.14
N THR A 139 15.13 5.03 7.40
CA THR A 139 16.49 4.72 7.82
C THR A 139 16.84 5.61 9.02
N GLU A 140 16.84 5.05 10.22
CA GLU A 140 17.46 5.75 11.35
C GLU A 140 18.96 5.87 11.07
N VAL A 141 19.44 7.11 10.90
CA VAL A 141 20.89 7.38 10.94
C VAL A 141 21.32 7.15 12.39
N ARG A 142 21.91 5.99 12.67
CA ARG A 142 22.61 5.73 13.93
C ARG A 142 23.88 6.57 14.05
#